data_AF-A0A023BPZ0-F1
#
_entry.id   AF-A0A023BPZ0-F1
#
_cell.length_a   1.000
_cell.length_b   1.000
_cell.length_c   1.000
_cell.angle_alpha   90.00
_cell.angle_beta   90.00
_cell.angle_gamma   90.00
#
_symmetry.space_group_name_H-M   'P 1'
#
loop_
_entity.id
_entity.type
_entity.pdbx_description
1 polymer ?
#
loop_
_entity_poly.entity_id
_entity_poly.type
_entity_poly.pdbx_seq_one_letter_code
_entity_poly.pdbx_strand_id
1 'polypeptide(L)'
;MNPIARIGKRDCITLLIVWCLYTPSFSQLEEIMALSTKSNKEFVSKTGDINYIAPYLLLEKDTLDHPFKKQLQNEYYTTLHLFNKITTSPIPKKKITDLNVVVKEAKQEILKQTISKKVVMFNEEHHNPYHRVYVETFLKDLKKQGFTVLALETLAWEDQKLNSRKYPISKSGTYTKEPYFANLVRKALELGYKVLPYESKEIVDNMSIAIREKNQADNLVNIITKEPGNILVLAGYSHIAEKPIASGHGGANEWMASILKTKYGIDPLTIDQTEMINEENLNAVALPMLDATYYIPEEFKGVYDMCLIYPKKVEDLHNELGKKKIDVILNNEYVNTNTLIQFYIKQEYEKHKDKAIPYEQFMIESTKMSLYLGPAKKYIMLLRDKNYKVITKKEVSDFNLIQL
;
A
#
# COMPACT_ATOMS: atom_id res chain seq x y z
N MET A 1 18.27 13.93 62.44
CA MET A 1 19.59 14.28 61.86
C MET A 1 19.96 13.21 60.85
N ASN A 2 20.39 13.63 59.66
CA ASN A 2 20.69 12.82 58.47
C ASN A 2 21.61 11.62 58.73
N PRO A 3 21.51 10.57 57.89
CA PRO A 3 22.63 10.36 56.98
C PRO A 3 22.22 9.95 55.54
N ILE A 4 22.79 10.69 54.59
CA ILE A 4 23.43 10.24 53.32
C ILE A 4 22.74 9.07 52.60
N ALA A 5 21.97 9.39 51.55
CA ALA A 5 21.68 8.47 50.45
C ALA A 5 22.33 8.99 49.16
N ARG A 6 23.17 8.13 48.57
CA ARG A 6 23.85 8.29 47.28
C ARG A 6 22.88 8.73 46.18
N ILE A 7 23.20 9.84 45.52
CA ILE A 7 22.70 10.16 44.19
C ILE A 7 23.37 9.19 43.20
N GLY A 8 22.63 8.14 42.82
CA GLY A 8 23.06 7.18 41.81
C GLY A 8 22.55 7.60 40.44
N LYS A 9 23.46 7.76 39.47
CA LYS A 9 23.18 7.87 38.03
C LYS A 9 22.18 6.81 37.58
N ARG A 10 20.89 7.16 37.48
CA ARG A 10 19.87 6.40 36.73
C ARG A 10 18.82 7.37 36.18
N ASP A 11 19.30 8.33 35.40
CA ASP A 11 18.51 9.00 34.38
C ASP A 11 19.21 8.75 33.04
N CYS A 12 18.42 8.47 31.99
CA CYS A 12 18.78 8.31 30.57
C CYS A 12 18.90 6.91 29.93
N ILE A 13 18.58 5.77 30.57
CA ILE A 13 18.69 4.45 29.89
C ILE A 13 17.36 3.68 29.75
N THR A 14 16.22 4.22 30.19
CA THR A 14 14.93 3.50 30.14
C THR A 14 13.98 3.96 29.02
N LEU A 15 14.48 4.71 28.03
CA LEU A 15 13.74 5.14 26.83
C LEU A 15 14.24 4.52 25.52
N LEU A 16 15.12 3.51 25.59
CA LEU A 16 15.85 2.99 24.41
C LEU A 16 15.66 1.48 24.14
N ILE A 17 14.71 0.80 24.78
CA ILE A 17 14.53 -0.67 24.66
C ILE A 17 13.10 -1.06 24.21
N VAL A 18 12.43 -0.23 23.40
CA VAL A 18 11.18 -0.61 22.69
C VAL A 18 11.34 -0.44 21.17
N TRP A 19 12.58 -0.52 20.68
CA TRP A 19 12.98 -0.36 19.28
C TRP A 19 13.62 -1.64 18.72
N CYS A 20 13.16 -2.79 19.21
CA CYS A 20 13.72 -4.10 18.90
C CYS A 20 12.59 -5.02 18.45
N LEU A 21 12.87 -5.81 17.41
CA LEU A 21 11.94 -6.70 16.68
C LEU A 21 11.02 -5.82 15.79
N TYR A 22 11.18 -5.73 14.47
CA TYR A 22 10.57 -6.66 13.53
C TYR A 22 10.77 -6.13 12.09
N THR A 23 11.65 -6.76 11.30
CA THR A 23 11.52 -6.80 9.84
C THR A 23 12.15 -8.12 9.37
N PRO A 24 11.41 -9.23 9.32
CA PRO A 24 11.87 -10.37 8.55
C PRO A 24 11.79 -10.01 7.07
N SER A 25 12.84 -10.39 6.37
CA SER A 25 12.96 -10.41 4.92
C SER A 25 11.98 -11.43 4.33
N PHE A 26 10.70 -11.12 4.29
CA PHE A 26 9.67 -11.77 3.47
C PHE A 26 8.46 -10.82 3.49
N SER A 27 7.73 -10.72 2.38
CA SER A 27 6.51 -9.91 2.38
C SER A 27 5.63 -10.37 3.54
N GLN A 28 5.21 -9.46 4.42
CA GLN A 28 4.47 -9.82 5.64
C GLN A 28 3.28 -10.75 5.31
N LEU A 29 2.68 -10.58 4.13
CA LEU A 29 1.66 -11.44 3.51
C LEU A 29 2.12 -12.86 3.14
N GLU A 30 3.32 -13.06 2.62
CA GLU A 30 3.88 -14.40 2.39
C GLU A 30 4.18 -15.13 3.68
N GLU A 31 4.59 -14.44 4.74
CA GLU A 31 4.83 -15.06 6.06
C GLU A 31 3.52 -15.54 6.70
N ILE A 32 2.39 -14.86 6.47
CA ILE A 32 1.06 -15.32 6.90
C ILE A 32 0.51 -16.40 6.00
N MET A 33 0.73 -16.30 4.68
CA MET A 33 0.44 -17.39 3.77
C MET A 33 1.29 -18.63 4.10
N ALA A 34 2.52 -18.44 4.59
CA ALA A 34 3.41 -19.50 5.07
C ALA A 34 3.06 -20.01 6.48
N LEU A 35 2.53 -19.18 7.39
CA LEU A 35 2.04 -19.62 8.70
C LEU A 35 0.65 -20.27 8.62
N SER A 36 -0.04 -20.14 7.48
CA SER A 36 -1.24 -20.91 7.12
C SER A 36 -0.95 -22.31 6.56
N THR A 37 0.29 -22.81 6.61
CA THR A 37 0.75 -24.06 5.98
C THR A 37 0.27 -25.36 6.65
N LYS A 38 -1.04 -25.43 6.94
CA LYS A 38 -1.84 -26.64 6.77
C LYS A 38 -3.02 -26.36 5.85
N SER A 39 -2.72 -26.36 4.54
CA SER A 39 -3.66 -26.30 3.42
C SER A 39 -4.51 -25.02 3.32
N ASN A 40 -4.13 -24.20 2.34
CA ASN A 40 -4.69 -22.93 1.88
C ASN A 40 -6.18 -22.94 1.47
N LYS A 41 -6.99 -23.94 1.86
CA LYS A 41 -8.38 -24.15 1.41
C LYS A 41 -9.37 -23.08 1.89
N GLU A 42 -9.07 -22.36 2.97
CA GLU A 42 -9.97 -21.33 3.52
C GLU A 42 -9.80 -19.99 2.81
N PHE A 43 -8.56 -19.62 2.46
CA PHE A 43 -8.23 -18.35 1.78
C PHE A 43 -8.42 -18.39 0.25
N VAL A 44 -8.76 -19.55 -0.28
CA VAL A 44 -9.17 -19.72 -1.67
C VAL A 44 -10.62 -20.18 -1.71
N SER A 45 -11.36 -19.74 -2.73
CA SER A 45 -12.70 -20.24 -2.97
C SER A 45 -12.68 -21.74 -3.32
N LYS A 46 -13.84 -22.39 -3.40
CA LYS A 46 -13.96 -23.78 -3.91
C LYS A 46 -13.39 -23.95 -5.32
N THR A 47 -13.25 -22.87 -6.09
CA THR A 47 -12.68 -22.85 -7.44
C THR A 47 -11.17 -22.53 -7.45
N GLY A 48 -10.56 -22.30 -6.28
CA GLY A 48 -9.14 -21.99 -6.14
C GLY A 48 -8.79 -20.51 -6.38
N ASP A 49 -9.79 -19.62 -6.37
CA ASP A 49 -9.62 -18.18 -6.61
C ASP A 49 -9.54 -17.38 -5.29
N ILE A 50 -9.20 -16.08 -5.36
CA ILE A 50 -9.04 -15.25 -4.15
C ILE A 50 -10.35 -15.21 -3.35
N ASN A 51 -10.28 -15.51 -2.04
CA ASN A 51 -11.36 -15.29 -1.08
C ASN A 51 -11.05 -14.08 -0.21
N TYR A 52 -11.74 -12.95 -0.42
CA TYR A 52 -11.53 -11.72 0.36
C TYR A 52 -12.23 -11.73 1.73
N ILE A 53 -13.12 -12.70 2.01
CA ILE A 53 -13.88 -12.76 3.27
C ILE A 53 -13.18 -13.64 4.31
N ALA A 54 -12.70 -14.82 3.92
CA ALA A 54 -12.09 -15.75 4.86
C ALA A 54 -10.91 -15.16 5.66
N PRO A 55 -9.97 -14.42 5.06
CA PRO A 55 -8.91 -13.77 5.83
C PRO A 55 -9.43 -12.76 6.85
N TYR A 56 -10.42 -11.94 6.47
CA TYR A 56 -11.09 -11.05 7.41
C TYR A 56 -11.71 -11.83 8.58
N LEU A 57 -12.47 -12.89 8.31
CA LEU A 57 -13.08 -13.71 9.36
C LEU A 57 -12.06 -14.39 10.29
N LEU A 58 -10.89 -14.76 9.77
CA LEU A 58 -9.81 -15.31 10.59
C LEU A 58 -9.23 -14.22 11.51
N LEU A 59 -8.98 -13.03 10.97
CA LEU A 59 -8.41 -11.92 11.72
C LEU A 59 -9.37 -11.40 12.80
N GLU A 60 -10.69 -11.50 12.60
CA GLU A 60 -11.72 -11.14 13.60
C GLU A 60 -11.80 -12.10 14.78
N LYS A 61 -11.43 -13.38 14.61
CA LYS A 61 -11.48 -14.36 15.71
C LYS A 61 -10.44 -14.11 16.79
N ASP A 62 -9.51 -13.18 16.55
CA ASP A 62 -8.39 -12.83 17.42
C ASP A 62 -7.47 -14.01 17.81
N THR A 63 -7.62 -15.18 17.20
CA THR A 63 -6.85 -16.40 17.51
C THR A 63 -5.48 -16.47 16.83
N LEU A 64 -5.17 -15.53 15.93
CA LEU A 64 -3.88 -15.49 15.25
C LEU A 64 -2.82 -14.90 16.19
N ASP A 65 -1.85 -15.71 16.60
CA ASP A 65 -0.64 -15.27 17.32
C ASP A 65 0.46 -14.96 16.30
N HIS A 66 0.49 -13.71 15.84
CA HIS A 66 1.40 -13.26 14.79
C HIS A 66 1.86 -11.82 15.02
N PRO A 67 3.17 -11.52 14.90
CA PRO A 67 3.69 -10.19 15.20
C PRO A 67 3.14 -9.09 14.28
N PHE A 68 2.78 -9.44 13.05
CA PHE A 68 2.18 -8.49 12.08
C PHE A 68 0.65 -8.54 12.00
N LYS A 69 -0.04 -9.24 12.91
CA LYS A 69 -1.51 -9.38 12.88
C LYS A 69 -2.25 -8.05 12.70
N LYS A 70 -1.84 -7.03 13.45
CA LYS A 70 -2.46 -5.69 13.42
C LYS A 70 -2.29 -4.99 12.07
N GLN A 71 -1.15 -5.19 11.41
CA GLN A 71 -0.92 -4.66 10.05
C GLN A 71 -1.91 -5.29 9.08
N LEU A 72 -2.12 -6.60 9.17
CA LEU A 72 -3.07 -7.29 8.29
C LEU A 72 -4.52 -6.92 8.56
N GLN A 73 -4.89 -6.80 9.83
CA GLN A 73 -6.19 -6.31 10.22
C GLN A 73 -6.44 -4.95 9.57
N ASN A 74 -5.49 -4.02 9.70
CA ASN A 74 -5.61 -2.71 9.07
C ASN A 74 -5.67 -2.79 7.53
N GLU A 75 -4.88 -3.65 6.87
CA GLU A 75 -4.93 -3.84 5.41
C GLU A 75 -6.31 -4.33 4.97
N TYR A 76 -6.84 -5.36 5.63
CA TYR A 76 -8.15 -5.94 5.30
C TYR A 76 -9.31 -5.00 5.65
N TYR A 77 -9.25 -4.32 6.80
CA TYR A 77 -10.25 -3.32 7.16
C TYR A 77 -10.30 -2.20 6.13
N THR A 78 -9.14 -1.72 5.67
CA THR A 78 -9.08 -0.68 4.66
C THR A 78 -9.62 -1.19 3.31
N THR A 79 -9.21 -2.39 2.90
CA THR A 79 -9.67 -3.06 1.67
C THR A 79 -11.18 -3.34 1.65
N LEU A 80 -11.80 -3.46 2.83
CA LEU A 80 -13.20 -3.79 3.02
C LEU A 80 -14.06 -2.61 3.51
N HIS A 81 -13.49 -1.41 3.56
CA HIS A 81 -14.11 -0.16 4.03
C HIS A 81 -14.59 -0.17 5.49
N LEU A 82 -13.96 -1.00 6.33
CA LEU A 82 -14.21 -1.09 7.77
C LEU A 82 -13.34 -0.09 8.54
N PHE A 83 -13.39 1.18 8.15
CA PHE A 83 -12.47 2.22 8.65
C PHE A 83 -12.59 2.47 10.16
N ASN A 84 -13.80 2.30 10.70
CA ASN A 84 -14.10 2.32 12.13
C ASN A 84 -13.33 1.27 12.94
N LYS A 85 -12.88 0.18 12.32
CA LYS A 85 -12.09 -0.89 12.97
C LYS A 85 -10.58 -0.66 12.89
N ILE A 86 -10.13 0.29 12.06
CA ILE A 86 -8.71 0.60 11.93
C ILE A 86 -8.24 1.21 13.24
N THR A 87 -7.22 0.59 13.82
CA THR A 87 -6.55 1.10 15.03
C THR A 87 -5.21 1.73 14.63
N THR A 88 -4.60 2.50 15.55
CA THR A 88 -3.30 3.16 15.33
C THR A 88 -2.27 2.26 14.66
N SER A 89 -1.43 2.82 13.78
CA SER A 89 -0.34 2.07 13.14
C SER A 89 0.41 1.25 14.20
N PRO A 90 0.65 -0.05 13.98
CA PRO A 90 1.41 -0.87 14.91
C PRO A 90 2.86 -0.42 15.02
N ILE A 91 3.33 0.39 14.07
CA ILE A 91 4.66 0.99 14.08
C ILE A 91 4.53 2.39 14.70
N PRO A 92 5.28 2.69 15.78
CA PRO A 92 5.34 4.04 16.34
C PRO A 92 5.79 5.03 15.27
N LYS A 93 4.92 5.99 14.93
CA LYS A 93 5.23 7.08 13.99
C LYS A 93 5.59 8.34 14.74
N LYS A 94 6.45 9.17 14.13
CA LYS A 94 6.76 10.49 14.67
C LYS A 94 5.57 11.42 14.46
N LYS A 95 5.07 11.99 15.54
CA LYS A 95 3.92 12.89 15.50
C LYS A 95 4.40 14.30 15.20
N ILE A 96 3.69 14.97 14.31
CA ILE A 96 3.98 16.38 14.01
C ILE A 96 3.76 17.31 15.22
N THR A 97 2.77 16.98 16.07
CA THR A 97 2.45 17.74 17.28
C THR A 97 3.64 17.82 18.24
N ASP A 98 4.47 16.76 18.27
CA ASP A 98 5.70 16.72 19.07
C ASP A 98 6.81 17.64 18.54
N LEU A 99 6.67 18.15 17.30
CA LEU A 99 7.71 18.88 16.59
C LEU A 99 7.50 20.41 16.54
N ASN A 100 6.28 20.90 16.68
CA ASN A 100 5.93 22.34 16.55
C ASN A 100 6.52 23.00 15.28
N VAL A 101 6.29 22.37 14.11
CA VAL A 101 6.89 22.76 12.83
C VAL A 101 5.87 23.33 11.85
N VAL A 102 6.31 24.25 11.00
CA VAL A 102 5.55 24.71 9.83
C VAL A 102 5.74 23.73 8.69
N VAL A 103 4.65 23.13 8.23
CA VAL A 103 4.63 22.21 7.09
C VAL A 103 4.37 22.92 5.78
N LYS A 104 4.74 22.27 4.68
CA LYS A 104 4.54 22.77 3.32
C LYS A 104 3.70 21.81 2.50
N GLU A 105 3.00 22.33 1.51
CA GLU A 105 2.27 21.53 0.51
C GLU A 105 3.23 20.58 -0.21
N ALA A 106 2.94 19.26 -0.19
CA ALA A 106 3.87 18.28 -0.73
C ALA A 106 3.76 18.14 -2.25
N LYS A 107 2.55 18.04 -2.81
CA LYS A 107 2.33 17.67 -4.21
C LYS A 107 3.06 18.57 -5.21
N GLN A 108 2.94 19.90 -5.05
CA GLN A 108 3.58 20.85 -5.96
C GLN A 108 5.12 20.83 -5.82
N GLU A 109 5.63 20.68 -4.60
CA GLU A 109 7.08 20.64 -4.37
C GLU A 109 7.69 19.34 -4.93
N ILE A 110 7.02 18.19 -4.71
CA ILE A 110 7.41 16.92 -5.33
C ILE A 110 7.49 17.11 -6.85
N LEU A 111 6.41 17.57 -7.49
CA LEU A 111 6.36 17.74 -8.94
C LEU A 111 7.41 18.71 -9.48
N LYS A 112 7.84 19.69 -8.69
CA LYS A 112 8.94 20.60 -9.04
C LYS A 112 10.29 19.87 -8.99
N GLN A 113 10.55 19.08 -7.95
CA GLN A 113 11.80 18.33 -7.80
C GLN A 113 11.92 17.20 -8.83
N THR A 114 10.81 16.59 -9.26
CA THR A 114 10.83 15.50 -10.25
C THR A 114 11.27 15.93 -11.65
N ILE A 115 11.23 17.24 -11.98
CA ILE A 115 11.61 17.76 -13.30
C ILE A 115 13.08 17.45 -13.63
N SER A 116 13.98 17.47 -12.64
CA SER A 116 15.41 17.24 -12.82
C SER A 116 15.84 15.81 -12.51
N LYS A 117 14.90 14.91 -12.18
CA LYS A 117 15.21 13.56 -11.67
C LYS A 117 14.82 12.48 -12.68
N LYS A 118 15.70 11.49 -12.82
CA LYS A 118 15.47 10.30 -13.68
C LYS A 118 14.81 9.15 -12.94
N VAL A 119 14.99 9.09 -11.62
CA VAL A 119 14.43 8.06 -10.74
C VAL A 119 13.75 8.77 -9.58
N VAL A 120 12.49 8.45 -9.33
CA VAL A 120 11.72 8.94 -8.19
C VAL A 120 11.18 7.73 -7.46
N MET A 121 11.35 7.71 -6.14
CA MET A 121 10.96 6.60 -5.29
C MET A 121 9.98 7.07 -4.23
N PHE A 122 8.84 6.43 -4.16
CA PHE A 122 7.93 6.50 -3.02
C PHE A 122 8.01 5.17 -2.28
N ASN A 123 7.92 5.20 -0.96
CA ASN A 123 7.73 3.99 -0.17
C ASN A 123 6.27 3.84 0.29
N GLU A 124 5.93 2.67 0.78
CA GLU A 124 4.64 2.40 1.39
C GLU A 124 4.76 1.49 2.62
N GLU A 125 3.87 1.70 3.59
CA GLU A 125 3.40 0.62 4.45
C GLU A 125 2.46 -0.28 3.64
N HIS A 126 2.75 -1.58 3.56
CA HIS A 126 1.95 -2.52 2.76
C HIS A 126 0.47 -2.60 3.17
N HIS A 127 0.17 -2.26 4.43
CA HIS A 127 -1.17 -2.28 4.99
C HIS A 127 -1.92 -0.94 4.86
N ASN A 128 -1.31 0.05 4.23
CA ASN A 128 -1.84 1.40 4.14
C ASN A 128 -2.04 1.79 2.66
N PRO A 129 -3.20 1.44 2.06
CA PRO A 129 -3.44 1.70 0.64
C PRO A 129 -3.53 3.19 0.29
N TYR A 130 -3.61 4.08 1.29
CA TYR A 130 -3.53 5.53 1.07
C TYR A 130 -2.25 5.95 0.37
N HIS A 131 -1.13 5.30 0.68
CA HIS A 131 0.15 5.56 0.01
C HIS A 131 0.08 5.29 -1.50
N ARG A 132 -0.63 4.24 -1.89
CA ARG A 132 -0.83 3.84 -3.30
C ARG A 132 -1.74 4.81 -4.02
N VAL A 133 -2.83 5.21 -3.36
CA VAL A 133 -3.78 6.21 -3.87
C VAL A 133 -3.08 7.54 -4.08
N TYR A 134 -2.24 7.99 -3.14
CA TYR A 134 -1.50 9.23 -3.26
C TYR A 134 -0.55 9.19 -4.47
N VAL A 135 0.23 8.12 -4.63
CA VAL A 135 1.11 7.89 -5.80
C VAL A 135 0.31 7.90 -7.12
N GLU A 136 -0.90 7.34 -7.16
CA GLU A 136 -1.78 7.36 -8.35
C GLU A 136 -2.03 8.78 -8.84
N THR A 137 -2.16 9.76 -7.93
CA THR A 137 -2.43 11.16 -8.27
C THR A 137 -1.29 11.84 -9.04
N PHE A 138 -0.06 11.30 -8.95
CA PHE A 138 1.10 11.86 -9.65
C PHE A 138 1.26 11.32 -11.07
N LEU A 139 0.67 10.17 -11.40
CA LEU A 139 0.95 9.47 -12.65
C LEU A 139 0.73 10.35 -13.89
N LYS A 140 -0.34 11.15 -13.91
CA LYS A 140 -0.63 12.01 -15.08
C LYS A 140 0.43 13.09 -15.27
N ASP A 141 0.88 13.72 -14.18
CA ASP A 141 1.84 14.83 -14.25
C ASP A 141 3.27 14.32 -14.44
N LEU A 142 3.65 13.23 -13.78
CA LEU A 142 4.93 12.55 -14.03
C LEU A 142 5.02 12.05 -15.48
N LYS A 143 3.92 11.58 -16.08
CA LYS A 143 3.92 11.20 -17.51
C LYS A 143 4.31 12.36 -18.41
N LYS A 144 3.81 13.57 -18.13
CA LYS A 144 4.18 14.81 -18.86
C LYS A 144 5.65 15.18 -18.64
N GLN A 145 6.23 14.82 -17.49
CA GLN A 145 7.65 15.04 -17.16
C GLN A 145 8.57 13.94 -17.71
N GLY A 146 8.06 13.02 -18.55
CA GLY A 146 8.88 11.99 -19.19
C GLY A 146 9.03 10.70 -18.39
N PHE A 147 8.26 10.52 -17.30
CA PHE A 147 8.17 9.22 -16.64
C PHE A 147 7.35 8.25 -17.48
N THR A 148 7.96 7.15 -17.87
CA THR A 148 7.31 6.14 -18.74
C THR A 148 7.31 4.75 -18.15
N VAL A 149 7.99 4.55 -17.02
CA VAL A 149 8.09 3.27 -16.33
C VAL A 149 7.61 3.40 -14.89
N LEU A 150 6.80 2.45 -14.45
CA LEU A 150 6.44 2.23 -13.06
C LEU A 150 7.05 0.89 -12.62
N ALA A 151 8.09 0.94 -11.80
CA ALA A 151 8.73 -0.24 -11.23
C ALA A 151 8.09 -0.56 -9.87
N LEU A 152 7.67 -1.80 -9.68
CA LEU A 152 6.92 -2.23 -8.50
C LEU A 152 7.58 -3.44 -7.85
N GLU A 153 7.74 -3.38 -6.53
CA GLU A 153 8.30 -4.47 -5.73
C GLU A 153 7.46 -5.73 -5.85
N THR A 154 6.14 -5.58 -5.84
CA THR A 154 5.22 -6.68 -5.64
C THR A 154 4.98 -7.58 -6.86
N LEU A 155 5.41 -7.13 -8.04
CA LEU A 155 5.02 -7.79 -9.28
C LEU A 155 5.72 -9.13 -9.46
N ALA A 156 4.92 -10.13 -9.84
CA ALA A 156 5.42 -11.46 -10.18
C ALA A 156 6.18 -11.41 -11.50
N TRP A 157 7.39 -11.97 -11.54
CA TRP A 157 8.19 -12.08 -12.76
C TRP A 157 7.51 -12.97 -13.81
N GLU A 158 6.59 -13.83 -13.42
CA GLU A 158 5.90 -14.79 -14.29
C GLU A 158 4.80 -14.12 -15.14
N ASP A 159 4.26 -12.96 -14.72
CA ASP A 159 3.17 -12.31 -15.44
C ASP A 159 3.67 -11.42 -16.59
N GLN A 160 4.26 -12.07 -17.59
CA GLN A 160 4.76 -11.45 -18.83
C GLN A 160 3.65 -10.75 -19.65
N LYS A 161 2.37 -11.00 -19.33
CA LYS A 161 1.23 -10.45 -20.08
C LYS A 161 0.67 -9.18 -19.47
N LEU A 162 1.13 -8.71 -18.31
CA LEU A 162 0.55 -7.52 -17.64
C LEU A 162 0.46 -6.31 -18.57
N ASN A 163 1.57 -5.94 -19.21
CA ASN A 163 1.67 -4.76 -20.07
C ASN A 163 0.83 -4.84 -21.35
N SER A 164 0.63 -6.04 -21.91
CA SER A 164 -0.21 -6.23 -23.10
C SER A 164 -1.68 -6.40 -22.75
N ARG A 165 -1.97 -7.03 -21.60
CA ARG A 165 -3.32 -7.25 -21.07
C ARG A 165 -3.95 -5.95 -20.54
N LYS A 166 -3.13 -4.99 -20.09
CA LYS A 166 -3.52 -3.67 -19.59
C LYS A 166 -4.27 -3.64 -18.25
N TYR A 167 -4.22 -4.74 -17.48
CA TYR A 167 -4.74 -4.79 -16.11
C TYR A 167 -4.14 -5.98 -15.33
N PRO A 168 -4.01 -5.85 -14.00
CA PRO A 168 -3.55 -6.95 -13.15
C PRO A 168 -4.63 -8.02 -12.97
N ILE A 169 -4.18 -9.23 -12.65
CA ILE A 169 -5.01 -10.36 -12.19
C ILE A 169 -4.42 -10.90 -10.89
N SER A 170 -5.09 -11.87 -10.26
CA SER A 170 -4.65 -12.46 -8.98
C SER A 170 -3.22 -12.98 -8.93
N LYS A 171 -2.63 -13.30 -10.09
CA LYS A 171 -1.24 -13.76 -10.24
C LYS A 171 -0.25 -12.67 -10.65
N SER A 172 -0.68 -11.43 -10.83
CA SER A 172 0.21 -10.33 -11.26
C SER A 172 1.21 -9.91 -10.19
N GLY A 173 0.91 -10.13 -8.91
CA GLY A 173 1.77 -9.77 -7.80
C GLY A 173 1.08 -9.92 -6.46
N THR A 174 1.84 -9.95 -5.38
CA THR A 174 1.36 -10.26 -4.02
C THR A 174 0.36 -9.22 -3.52
N TYR A 175 0.74 -7.94 -3.53
CA TYR A 175 -0.06 -6.80 -3.08
C TYR A 175 -1.00 -6.29 -4.17
N THR A 176 -0.81 -6.66 -5.44
CA THR A 176 -1.76 -6.29 -6.52
C THR A 176 -3.14 -6.90 -6.35
N LYS A 177 -3.30 -7.89 -5.46
CA LYS A 177 -4.61 -8.47 -5.10
C LYS A 177 -5.49 -7.47 -4.36
N GLU A 178 -4.91 -6.43 -3.78
CA GLU A 178 -5.59 -5.33 -3.11
C GLU A 178 -6.15 -4.33 -4.16
N PRO A 179 -7.45 -3.97 -4.12
CA PRO A 179 -8.10 -3.13 -5.14
C PRO A 179 -7.43 -1.78 -5.43
N TYR A 180 -6.96 -1.05 -4.41
CA TYR A 180 -6.30 0.24 -4.57
C TYR A 180 -4.94 0.10 -5.27
N PHE A 181 -4.14 -0.92 -4.93
CA PHE A 181 -2.93 -1.27 -5.69
C PHE A 181 -3.29 -1.62 -7.15
N ALA A 182 -4.29 -2.47 -7.36
CA ALA A 182 -4.70 -2.85 -8.70
C ALA A 182 -5.14 -1.64 -9.54
N ASN A 183 -5.80 -0.66 -8.91
CA ASN A 183 -6.21 0.59 -9.55
C ASN A 183 -5.02 1.48 -9.93
N LEU A 184 -4.01 1.60 -9.07
CA LEU A 184 -2.74 2.25 -9.41
C LEU A 184 -2.12 1.63 -10.68
N VAL A 185 -2.04 0.30 -10.73
CA VAL A 185 -1.50 -0.43 -11.90
C VAL A 185 -2.35 -0.20 -13.15
N ARG A 186 -3.69 -0.29 -13.04
CA ARG A 186 -4.60 0.01 -14.16
C ARG A 186 -4.39 1.42 -14.68
N LYS A 187 -4.28 2.41 -13.77
CA LYS A 187 -4.12 3.81 -14.14
C LYS A 187 -2.79 4.06 -14.85
N ALA A 188 -1.71 3.46 -14.34
CA ALA A 188 -0.40 3.53 -14.99
C ALA A 188 -0.46 2.94 -16.41
N LEU A 189 -1.07 1.76 -16.58
CA LEU A 189 -1.21 1.10 -17.89
C LEU A 189 -2.10 1.90 -18.85
N GLU A 190 -3.19 2.50 -18.36
CA GLU A 190 -4.09 3.41 -19.10
C GLU A 190 -3.33 4.64 -19.63
N LEU A 191 -2.46 5.22 -18.81
CA LEU A 191 -1.60 6.36 -19.17
C LEU A 191 -0.38 5.95 -20.02
N GLY A 192 -0.25 4.68 -20.37
CA GLY A 192 0.84 4.17 -21.21
C GLY A 192 2.18 4.07 -20.51
N TYR A 193 2.20 3.87 -19.18
CA TYR A 193 3.40 3.40 -18.49
C TYR A 193 3.68 1.94 -18.85
N LYS A 194 4.97 1.60 -18.89
CA LYS A 194 5.43 0.21 -18.80
C LYS A 194 5.57 -0.13 -17.32
N VAL A 195 4.85 -1.15 -16.86
CA VAL A 195 4.86 -1.55 -15.45
C VAL A 195 5.74 -2.79 -15.30
N LEU A 196 6.78 -2.72 -14.47
CA LEU A 196 7.84 -3.73 -14.41
C LEU A 196 8.13 -4.21 -12.98
N PRO A 197 8.39 -5.52 -12.77
CA PRO A 197 8.90 -6.03 -11.50
C PRO A 197 10.36 -5.63 -11.30
N TYR A 198 10.77 -5.41 -10.05
CA TYR A 198 12.19 -5.28 -9.69
C TYR A 198 12.63 -6.14 -8.49
N GLU A 199 11.71 -6.87 -7.86
CA GLU A 199 12.03 -7.77 -6.76
C GLU A 199 13.07 -8.84 -7.14
N SER A 200 13.79 -9.36 -6.16
CA SER A 200 14.64 -10.53 -6.28
C SER A 200 13.91 -11.69 -6.96
N LYS A 201 14.47 -12.20 -8.06
CA LYS A 201 13.90 -13.34 -8.81
C LYS A 201 14.00 -14.66 -8.06
N GLU A 202 15.08 -14.82 -7.30
CA GLU A 202 15.38 -16.01 -6.53
C GLU A 202 15.10 -15.69 -5.06
N ILE A 203 13.86 -15.78 -4.62
CA ILE A 203 13.57 -15.72 -3.18
C ILE A 203 13.87 -17.11 -2.62
N VAL A 204 15.03 -17.26 -1.98
CA VAL A 204 15.41 -18.48 -1.27
C VAL A 204 15.13 -18.32 0.22
N ASP A 205 14.78 -19.42 0.89
CA ASP A 205 14.57 -19.43 2.33
C ASP A 205 15.82 -18.86 3.06
N ASN A 206 15.59 -17.92 3.98
CA ASN A 206 16.63 -17.20 4.74
C ASN A 206 17.57 -16.30 3.91
N MET A 207 17.11 -15.76 2.76
CA MET A 207 17.83 -14.68 2.10
C MET A 207 18.04 -13.50 3.06
N SER A 208 19.29 -13.02 3.16
CA SER A 208 19.58 -11.84 3.97
C SER A 208 19.02 -10.57 3.34
N ILE A 209 18.63 -9.60 4.17
CA ILE A 209 18.18 -8.26 3.73
C ILE A 209 19.20 -7.65 2.77
N ALA A 210 20.50 -7.71 3.10
CA ALA A 210 21.55 -7.16 2.25
C ALA A 210 21.59 -7.76 0.82
N ILE A 211 21.36 -9.07 0.68
CA ILE A 211 21.29 -9.72 -0.64
C ILE A 211 20.05 -9.24 -1.39
N ARG A 212 18.91 -9.15 -0.71
CA ARG A 212 17.65 -8.66 -1.29
C ARG A 212 17.78 -7.21 -1.78
N GLU A 213 18.29 -6.29 -0.94
CA GLU A 213 18.51 -4.87 -1.31
C GLU A 213 19.41 -4.75 -2.53
N LYS A 214 20.52 -5.52 -2.56
CA LYS A 214 21.44 -5.53 -3.69
C LYS A 214 20.76 -6.03 -4.96
N ASN A 215 20.01 -7.14 -4.89
CA ASN A 215 19.33 -7.71 -6.05
C ASN A 215 18.26 -6.76 -6.61
N GLN A 216 17.50 -6.10 -5.73
CA GLN A 216 16.53 -5.09 -6.13
C GLN A 216 17.19 -3.88 -6.81
N ALA A 217 18.30 -3.39 -6.25
CA ALA A 217 19.09 -2.31 -6.86
C ALA A 217 19.64 -2.72 -8.24
N ASP A 218 20.22 -3.92 -8.36
CA ASP A 218 20.75 -4.45 -9.62
C ASP A 218 19.63 -4.58 -10.69
N ASN A 219 18.42 -5.02 -10.29
CA ASN A 219 17.26 -5.08 -11.18
C ASN A 219 16.79 -3.69 -11.62
N LEU A 220 16.75 -2.70 -10.71
CA LEU A 220 16.41 -1.33 -11.07
C LEU A 220 17.44 -0.73 -12.03
N VAL A 221 18.75 -0.92 -11.82
CA VAL A 221 19.79 -0.48 -12.76
C VAL A 221 19.58 -1.08 -14.15
N ASN A 222 19.20 -2.36 -14.23
CA ASN A 222 18.87 -3.01 -15.49
C ASN A 222 17.66 -2.36 -16.18
N ILE A 223 16.64 -1.97 -15.42
CA ILE A 223 15.47 -1.24 -15.96
C ILE A 223 15.90 0.15 -16.43
N ILE A 224 16.64 0.91 -15.61
CA ILE A 224 17.14 2.26 -15.92
C ILE A 224 17.99 2.27 -17.19
N THR A 225 18.80 1.25 -17.41
CA THR A 225 19.68 1.15 -18.58
C THR A 225 18.91 0.78 -19.85
N LYS A 226 17.84 0.00 -19.74
CA LYS A 226 17.10 -0.55 -20.90
C LYS A 226 15.93 0.32 -21.33
N GLU A 227 15.31 1.04 -20.39
CA GLU A 227 14.13 1.84 -20.67
C GLU A 227 14.51 3.31 -20.91
N PRO A 228 14.01 3.96 -21.97
CA PRO A 228 14.47 5.29 -22.36
C PRO A 228 13.87 6.45 -21.56
N GLY A 229 12.86 6.21 -20.72
CA GLY A 229 12.18 7.26 -19.94
C GLY A 229 12.50 7.22 -18.45
N ASN A 230 12.00 8.22 -17.72
CA ASN A 230 12.20 8.30 -16.28
C ASN A 230 11.37 7.22 -15.58
N ILE A 231 11.86 6.79 -14.41
CA ILE A 231 11.30 5.65 -13.67
C ILE A 231 10.71 6.14 -12.35
N LEU A 232 9.46 5.78 -12.13
CA LEU A 232 8.80 5.87 -10.83
C LEU A 232 8.90 4.50 -10.15
N VAL A 233 9.35 4.48 -8.91
CA VAL A 233 9.49 3.26 -8.10
C VAL A 233 8.55 3.35 -6.91
N LEU A 234 7.82 2.27 -6.62
CA LEU A 234 7.07 2.09 -5.39
C LEU A 234 7.63 0.88 -4.63
N ALA A 235 8.11 1.13 -3.42
CA ALA A 235 8.78 0.15 -2.57
C ALA A 235 8.16 0.04 -1.17
N GLY A 236 8.42 -1.03 -0.43
CA GLY A 236 8.09 -1.14 0.98
C GLY A 236 9.04 -0.33 1.87
N TYR A 237 8.50 0.37 2.87
CA TYR A 237 9.27 0.90 4.02
C TYR A 237 10.66 1.50 3.68
N SER A 238 11.71 0.96 4.27
CA SER A 238 13.06 1.54 4.24
C SER A 238 13.85 1.28 2.97
N HIS A 239 13.32 0.55 1.97
CA HIS A 239 14.03 0.29 0.71
C HIS A 239 14.50 1.57 0.01
N ILE A 240 13.78 2.67 0.18
CA ILE A 240 14.12 3.95 -0.43
C ILE A 240 15.09 4.79 0.40
N ALA A 241 15.59 4.31 1.54
CA ALA A 241 16.50 5.08 2.37
C ALA A 241 17.90 5.19 1.74
N GLU A 242 18.44 6.41 1.71
CA GLU A 242 19.75 6.71 1.10
C GLU A 242 20.92 6.58 2.07
N LYS A 243 20.62 6.33 3.35
CA LYS A 243 21.59 6.04 4.39
C LYS A 243 21.12 4.86 5.21
N PRO A 244 22.05 4.14 5.86
CA PRO A 244 21.67 3.11 6.81
C PRO A 244 20.80 3.69 7.92
N ILE A 245 19.64 3.06 8.13
CA ILE A 245 18.76 3.33 9.27
C ILE A 245 19.08 2.26 10.31
N ALA A 246 19.12 2.64 11.59
CA ALA A 246 19.32 1.67 12.67
C ALA A 246 18.20 0.63 12.60
N SER A 247 18.51 -0.58 12.14
CA SER A 247 17.59 -1.70 12.23
C SER A 247 17.72 -2.30 13.63
N GLY A 248 16.59 -2.64 14.26
CA GLY A 248 16.53 -3.23 15.61
C GLY A 248 17.21 -4.60 15.78
N HIS A 249 18.07 -5.01 14.84
CA HIS A 249 18.78 -6.29 14.78
C HIS A 249 20.32 -6.14 14.87
N GLY A 250 20.83 -5.01 15.38
CA GLY A 250 22.25 -4.87 15.72
C GLY A 250 23.18 -4.54 14.54
N GLY A 251 22.64 -3.97 13.46
CA GLY A 251 23.41 -3.43 12.34
C GLY A 251 22.59 -2.44 11.53
N ALA A 252 23.25 -1.45 10.94
CA ALA A 252 22.62 -0.54 9.98
C ALA A 252 22.68 -1.21 8.60
N ASN A 253 21.53 -1.61 8.04
CA ASN A 253 21.48 -2.22 6.71
C ASN A 253 21.73 -1.13 5.65
N GLU A 254 22.51 -1.46 4.63
CA GLU A 254 22.54 -0.63 3.42
C GLU A 254 21.30 -0.94 2.58
N TRP A 255 20.46 0.07 2.36
CA TRP A 255 19.18 -0.05 1.67
C TRP A 255 19.31 0.14 0.15
N MET A 256 18.32 -0.33 -0.61
CA MET A 256 18.32 -0.29 -2.08
C MET A 256 18.65 1.09 -2.67
N ALA A 257 18.04 2.18 -2.17
CA ALA A 257 18.34 3.53 -2.66
C ALA A 257 19.77 3.99 -2.33
N SER A 258 20.29 3.65 -1.13
CA SER A 258 21.70 3.85 -0.79
C SER A 258 22.61 3.16 -1.81
N ILE A 259 22.34 1.88 -2.13
CA ILE A 259 23.13 1.13 -3.12
C ILE A 259 23.08 1.79 -4.51
N LEU A 260 21.91 2.25 -4.98
CA LEU A 260 21.81 2.97 -6.25
C LEU A 260 22.69 4.22 -6.28
N LYS A 261 22.69 4.98 -5.20
CA LYS A 261 23.47 6.21 -5.08
C LYS A 261 24.97 5.95 -4.97
N THR A 262 25.38 5.11 -4.03
CA THR A 262 26.79 4.88 -3.68
C THR A 262 27.52 4.03 -4.70
N LYS A 263 26.89 2.97 -5.20
CA LYS A 263 27.51 1.99 -6.10
C LYS A 263 27.33 2.35 -7.57
N TYR A 264 26.17 2.87 -7.94
CA TYR A 264 25.80 3.11 -9.35
C TYR A 264 25.79 4.59 -9.74
N GLY A 265 25.98 5.51 -8.79
CA GLY A 265 25.95 6.95 -9.05
C GLY A 265 24.57 7.46 -9.48
N ILE A 266 23.51 6.70 -9.19
CA ILE A 266 22.13 7.05 -9.50
C ILE A 266 21.52 7.65 -8.25
N ASP A 267 21.32 8.96 -8.25
CA ASP A 267 20.73 9.71 -7.14
C ASP A 267 19.20 9.85 -7.33
N PRO A 268 18.37 8.99 -6.69
CA PRO A 268 16.92 9.11 -6.77
C PRO A 268 16.41 10.40 -6.10
N LEU A 269 15.14 10.72 -6.30
CA LEU A 269 14.37 11.53 -5.36
C LEU A 269 13.63 10.57 -4.43
N THR A 270 13.87 10.63 -3.13
CA THR A 270 13.29 9.69 -2.15
C THR A 270 12.21 10.35 -1.28
N ILE A 271 10.97 9.85 -1.40
CA ILE A 271 9.79 10.43 -0.76
C ILE A 271 9.21 9.40 0.21
N ASP A 272 9.48 9.61 1.50
CA ASP A 272 8.98 8.78 2.59
C ASP A 272 7.52 9.10 2.92
N GLN A 273 6.73 8.05 3.12
CA GLN A 273 5.33 8.06 3.54
C GLN A 273 5.14 7.34 4.89
N THR A 274 6.21 6.78 5.47
CA THR A 274 6.11 5.77 6.53
C THR A 274 6.52 6.26 7.91
N GLU A 275 7.36 7.29 8.01
CA GLU A 275 7.96 7.72 9.29
C GLU A 275 7.08 8.70 10.08
N MET A 276 6.22 9.49 9.41
CA MET A 276 5.49 10.59 10.05
C MET A 276 3.97 10.47 9.97
N ILE A 277 3.27 11.01 10.98
CA ILE A 277 1.81 11.08 11.06
C ILE A 277 1.31 12.36 11.74
N ASN A 278 0.08 12.78 11.42
CA ASN A 278 -0.68 13.76 12.18
C ASN A 278 -1.70 13.07 13.10
N GLU A 279 -1.64 13.35 14.41
CA GLU A 279 -2.51 12.73 15.44
C GLU A 279 -3.99 13.02 15.27
N GLU A 280 -4.33 14.22 14.79
CA GLU A 280 -5.72 14.73 14.79
C GLU A 280 -6.68 13.92 13.91
N ASN A 281 -6.16 13.02 13.07
CA ASN A 281 -6.91 12.41 11.99
C ASN A 281 -6.80 10.89 11.89
N LEU A 282 -6.37 10.21 12.97
CA LEU A 282 -6.40 8.75 13.06
C LEU A 282 -7.81 8.16 12.81
N ASN A 283 -8.86 8.93 13.08
CA ASN A 283 -10.27 8.54 12.88
C ASN A 283 -10.88 9.05 11.56
N ALA A 284 -10.18 9.90 10.79
CA ALA A 284 -10.71 10.58 9.58
C ALA A 284 -10.40 9.82 8.27
N VAL A 285 -10.14 8.52 8.41
CA VAL A 285 -9.58 7.62 7.41
C VAL A 285 -10.68 7.22 6.42
N ALA A 286 -11.10 8.15 5.56
CA ALA A 286 -11.84 7.86 4.35
C ALA A 286 -10.90 8.02 3.15
N LEU A 287 -10.74 6.92 2.38
CA LEU A 287 -9.76 6.72 1.28
C LEU A 287 -9.63 7.80 0.20
N PRO A 288 -10.55 8.75 0.02
CA PRO A 288 -10.28 9.87 -0.88
C PRO A 288 -9.99 11.20 -0.28
N MET A 289 -10.12 11.40 1.03
CA MET A 289 -10.15 12.78 1.49
C MET A 289 -8.75 13.34 1.73
N LEU A 290 -7.66 12.82 1.15
CA LEU A 290 -6.30 13.09 1.67
C LEU A 290 -5.30 13.60 0.62
N ASP A 291 -4.70 14.75 0.92
CA ASP A 291 -3.42 15.24 0.38
C ASP A 291 -2.36 15.21 1.51
N ALA A 292 -1.11 15.46 1.16
CA ALA A 292 0.00 15.44 2.10
C ALA A 292 0.67 16.81 2.24
N THR A 293 1.16 17.07 3.44
CA THR A 293 2.20 18.06 3.65
C THR A 293 3.54 17.36 3.83
N TYR A 294 4.65 18.09 3.82
CA TYR A 294 5.96 17.49 4.06
C TYR A 294 6.80 18.29 5.06
N TYR A 295 7.68 17.57 5.74
CA TYR A 295 8.73 18.08 6.64
C TYR A 295 9.89 17.09 6.62
N ILE A 296 11.11 17.52 6.95
CA ILE A 296 12.28 16.63 7.05
C ILE A 296 12.85 16.77 8.47
N PRO A 297 12.59 15.80 9.36
CA PRO A 297 13.22 15.74 10.67
C PRO A 297 14.75 15.69 10.57
N GLU A 298 15.43 16.23 11.57
CA GLU A 298 16.91 16.31 11.59
C GLU A 298 17.55 14.93 11.42
N GLU A 299 17.00 13.91 12.07
CA GLU A 299 17.48 12.54 12.00
C GLU A 299 17.31 11.87 10.62
N PHE A 300 16.39 12.38 9.80
CA PHE A 300 16.13 11.86 8.45
C PHE A 300 16.80 12.69 7.36
N LYS A 301 17.56 13.74 7.71
CA LYS A 301 18.28 14.56 6.72
C LYS A 301 19.31 13.73 5.94
N GLY A 302 19.04 13.63 4.64
CA GLY A 302 19.83 12.82 3.71
C GLY A 302 19.67 11.31 3.90
N VAL A 303 18.71 10.87 4.73
CA VAL A 303 18.14 9.52 4.67
C VAL A 303 17.04 9.50 3.62
N TYR A 304 16.18 10.53 3.65
CA TYR A 304 15.15 10.79 2.65
C TYR A 304 15.22 12.25 2.19
N ASP A 305 14.78 12.52 0.96
CA ASP A 305 14.66 13.89 0.44
C ASP A 305 13.38 14.58 0.96
N MET A 306 12.31 13.82 1.23
CA MET A 306 11.05 14.33 1.76
C MET A 306 10.40 13.30 2.68
N CYS A 307 9.82 13.73 3.81
CA CYS A 307 8.94 12.90 4.62
C CYS A 307 7.52 13.49 4.63
N LEU A 308 6.56 12.71 4.15
CA LEU A 308 5.17 13.11 4.03
C LEU A 308 4.43 12.97 5.35
N ILE A 309 3.47 13.86 5.56
CA ILE A 309 2.60 13.88 6.72
C ILE A 309 1.17 13.84 6.24
N TYR A 310 0.50 12.77 6.66
CA TYR A 310 -0.92 12.59 6.47
C TYR A 310 -1.68 12.93 7.75
N PRO A 311 -2.89 13.51 7.67
CA PRO A 311 -3.57 13.98 6.47
C PRO A 311 -3.73 15.50 6.43
N LYS A 312 -3.81 16.00 5.20
CA LYS A 312 -4.53 17.23 4.86
C LYS A 312 -5.83 16.81 4.18
N LYS A 313 -6.98 17.19 4.73
CA LYS A 313 -8.27 16.81 4.15
C LYS A 313 -8.51 17.54 2.81
N VAL A 314 -8.84 16.83 1.74
CA VAL A 314 -9.20 17.36 0.42
C VAL A 314 -10.52 16.74 -0.02
N GLU A 315 -11.53 17.57 -0.31
CA GLU A 315 -12.87 17.08 -0.65
C GLU A 315 -12.97 16.43 -2.04
N ASP A 316 -12.00 16.67 -2.93
CA ASP A 316 -12.14 16.46 -4.37
C ASP A 316 -11.21 15.38 -4.99
N LEU A 317 -10.45 14.62 -4.19
CA LEU A 317 -9.46 13.67 -4.72
C LEU A 317 -10.09 12.59 -5.61
N HIS A 318 -11.33 12.18 -5.32
CA HIS A 318 -12.02 11.21 -6.17
C HIS A 318 -12.22 11.73 -7.58
N ASN A 319 -12.51 13.03 -7.74
CA ASN A 319 -12.63 13.62 -9.06
C ASN A 319 -11.26 13.69 -9.75
N GLU A 320 -10.17 13.97 -9.02
CA GLU A 320 -8.81 13.86 -9.57
C GLU A 320 -8.48 12.44 -10.07
N LEU A 321 -8.93 11.42 -9.34
CA LEU A 321 -8.82 10.01 -9.72
C LEU A 321 -9.85 9.59 -10.79
N GLY A 322 -10.69 10.51 -11.26
CA GLY A 322 -11.74 10.26 -12.24
C GLY A 322 -12.81 9.28 -11.75
N LYS A 323 -13.08 9.24 -10.44
CA LYS A 323 -14.10 8.42 -9.80
C LYS A 323 -15.30 9.28 -9.39
N LYS A 324 -16.50 8.74 -9.56
CA LYS A 324 -17.78 9.35 -9.15
C LYS A 324 -18.33 8.63 -7.93
N LYS A 325 -18.81 9.38 -6.94
CA LYS A 325 -19.56 8.84 -5.80
C LYS A 325 -20.86 8.20 -6.28
N ILE A 326 -21.14 7.00 -5.78
CA ILE A 326 -22.37 6.25 -6.03
C ILE A 326 -22.92 5.80 -4.70
N ASP A 327 -24.21 6.07 -4.48
CA ASP A 327 -24.93 5.55 -3.32
C ASP A 327 -25.47 4.15 -3.63
N VAL A 328 -25.34 3.26 -2.65
CA VAL A 328 -25.87 1.90 -2.66
C VAL A 328 -26.86 1.76 -1.52
N ILE A 329 -28.10 1.43 -1.85
CA ILE A 329 -29.17 1.11 -0.90
C ILE A 329 -29.34 -0.41 -0.87
N LEU A 330 -29.34 -0.98 0.32
CA LEU A 330 -29.28 -2.40 0.58
C LEU A 330 -30.42 -2.82 1.50
N ASN A 331 -31.03 -3.98 1.24
CA ASN A 331 -31.99 -4.59 2.15
C ASN A 331 -31.36 -4.89 3.53
N ASN A 332 -32.15 -4.72 4.60
CA ASN A 332 -31.73 -4.97 5.98
C ASN A 332 -31.17 -6.38 6.21
N GLU A 333 -31.58 -7.38 5.42
CA GLU A 333 -31.13 -8.77 5.56
C GLU A 333 -29.63 -8.97 5.31
N TYR A 334 -28.97 -8.06 4.59
CA TYR A 334 -27.53 -8.16 4.28
C TYR A 334 -26.64 -7.42 5.30
N VAL A 335 -27.23 -6.62 6.18
CA VAL A 335 -26.51 -5.75 7.09
C VAL A 335 -25.88 -6.57 8.23
N ASN A 336 -24.56 -6.40 8.44
CA ASN A 336 -23.79 -7.06 9.50
C ASN A 336 -23.82 -8.60 9.45
N THR A 337 -24.07 -9.20 8.28
CA THR A 337 -24.09 -10.67 8.08
C THR A 337 -22.80 -11.23 7.48
N ASN A 338 -21.73 -10.44 7.52
CA ASN A 338 -20.48 -10.70 6.78
C ASN A 338 -20.69 -10.88 5.27
N THR A 339 -21.59 -10.06 4.71
CA THR A 339 -21.85 -10.01 3.28
C THR A 339 -20.91 -9.00 2.63
N LEU A 340 -20.23 -9.43 1.57
CA LEU A 340 -19.30 -8.61 0.78
C LEU A 340 -19.97 -8.23 -0.54
N ILE A 341 -19.82 -6.97 -0.94
CA ILE A 341 -20.15 -6.52 -2.29
C ILE A 341 -18.87 -6.11 -3.02
N GLN A 342 -18.76 -6.55 -4.27
CA GLN A 342 -17.59 -6.34 -5.11
C GLN A 342 -18.00 -5.80 -6.47
N PHE A 343 -17.25 -4.83 -6.97
CA PHE A 343 -17.44 -4.24 -8.28
C PHE A 343 -16.24 -4.55 -9.14
N TYR A 344 -16.42 -5.42 -10.13
CA TYR A 344 -15.38 -5.75 -11.09
C TYR A 344 -15.59 -4.99 -12.40
N ILE A 345 -14.50 -4.58 -13.06
CA ILE A 345 -14.60 -4.12 -14.44
C ILE A 345 -15.10 -5.29 -15.30
N LYS A 346 -16.20 -5.09 -16.02
CA LYS A 346 -16.95 -6.15 -16.71
C LYS A 346 -16.07 -7.00 -17.61
N GLN A 347 -15.26 -6.35 -18.45
CA GLN A 347 -14.36 -7.04 -19.38
C GLN A 347 -13.32 -7.92 -18.67
N GLU A 348 -12.78 -7.45 -17.53
CA GLU A 348 -11.82 -8.20 -16.73
C GLU A 348 -12.48 -9.43 -16.10
N TYR A 349 -13.65 -9.23 -15.48
CA TYR A 349 -14.40 -10.31 -14.83
C TYR A 349 -14.93 -11.34 -15.83
N GLU A 350 -15.42 -10.93 -16.99
CA GLU A 350 -15.92 -11.87 -17.99
C GLU A 350 -14.83 -12.83 -18.46
N LYS A 351 -13.60 -12.32 -18.59
CA LYS A 351 -12.44 -13.08 -19.04
C LYS A 351 -11.78 -13.92 -17.95
N HIS A 352 -11.66 -13.39 -16.73
CA HIS A 352 -10.86 -14.02 -15.67
C HIS A 352 -11.68 -14.51 -14.48
N LYS A 353 -12.97 -14.17 -14.42
CA LYS A 353 -13.87 -14.47 -13.30
C LYS A 353 -13.24 -14.02 -11.98
N ASP A 354 -13.17 -14.89 -11.00
CA ASP A 354 -12.66 -14.59 -9.66
C ASP A 354 -11.13 -14.41 -9.61
N LYS A 355 -10.42 -14.59 -10.75
CA LYS A 355 -9.01 -14.17 -10.92
C LYS A 355 -8.87 -12.70 -11.31
N ALA A 356 -9.94 -12.04 -11.75
CA ALA A 356 -9.95 -10.59 -11.84
C ALA A 356 -9.87 -10.00 -10.44
N ILE A 357 -9.30 -8.80 -10.31
CA ILE A 357 -9.25 -8.08 -9.04
C ILE A 357 -10.42 -7.08 -9.04
N PRO A 358 -11.22 -6.95 -7.97
CA PRO A 358 -12.26 -5.95 -7.94
C PRO A 358 -11.67 -4.54 -8.11
N TYR A 359 -12.45 -3.66 -8.72
CA TYR A 359 -12.15 -2.23 -8.79
C TYR A 359 -12.44 -1.56 -7.44
N GLU A 360 -13.52 -2.02 -6.80
CA GLU A 360 -13.95 -1.57 -5.48
C GLU A 360 -14.65 -2.71 -4.74
N GLN A 361 -14.55 -2.76 -3.42
CA GLN A 361 -15.28 -3.72 -2.60
C GLN A 361 -15.47 -3.23 -1.16
N PHE A 362 -16.54 -3.68 -0.50
CA PHE A 362 -16.76 -3.37 0.92
C PHE A 362 -17.69 -4.37 1.59
N MET A 363 -17.52 -4.49 2.90
CA MET A 363 -18.42 -5.25 3.76
C MET A 363 -19.68 -4.43 4.05
N ILE A 364 -20.83 -5.09 4.10
CA ILE A 364 -22.10 -4.41 4.35
C ILE A 364 -22.32 -4.19 5.85
N GLU A 365 -22.12 -2.95 6.31
CA GLU A 365 -22.34 -2.53 7.70
C GLU A 365 -23.63 -1.71 7.91
N SER A 366 -24.24 -1.21 6.83
CA SER A 366 -25.49 -0.42 6.89
C SER A 366 -26.33 -0.58 5.63
N THR A 367 -27.59 -0.13 5.69
CA THR A 367 -28.50 -0.13 4.53
C THR A 367 -28.17 0.93 3.49
N LYS A 368 -27.34 1.92 3.83
CA LYS A 368 -26.93 2.99 2.93
C LYS A 368 -25.44 3.19 3.02
N MET A 369 -24.75 2.88 1.93
CA MET A 369 -23.32 3.11 1.80
C MET A 369 -23.01 3.89 0.53
N SER A 370 -21.81 4.43 0.46
CA SER A 370 -21.31 5.11 -0.73
C SER A 370 -19.96 4.52 -1.14
N LEU A 371 -19.73 4.49 -2.44
CA LEU A 371 -18.52 3.98 -3.06
C LEU A 371 -18.13 4.85 -4.25
N TYR A 372 -16.98 4.59 -4.85
CA TYR A 372 -16.47 5.43 -5.94
C TYR A 372 -16.00 4.60 -7.13
N LEU A 373 -16.71 4.72 -8.26
CA LEU A 373 -16.37 4.02 -9.50
C LEU A 373 -15.95 4.99 -10.59
N GLY A 374 -15.16 4.51 -11.56
CA GLY A 374 -14.86 5.25 -12.77
C GLY A 374 -16.08 5.24 -13.70
N PRO A 375 -16.75 6.37 -13.96
CA PRO A 375 -18.02 6.41 -14.69
C PRO A 375 -17.89 6.03 -16.18
N ALA A 376 -16.67 6.02 -16.73
CA ALA A 376 -16.41 5.59 -18.10
C ALA A 376 -16.33 4.07 -18.27
N LYS A 377 -16.44 3.29 -17.19
CA LYS A 377 -16.28 1.83 -17.19
C LYS A 377 -17.64 1.14 -17.08
N LYS A 378 -17.72 -0.15 -17.44
CA LYS A 378 -18.88 -1.02 -17.15
C LYS A 378 -18.50 -2.01 -16.07
N TYR A 379 -19.42 -2.32 -15.18
CA TYR A 379 -19.12 -3.15 -14.01
C TYR A 379 -20.00 -4.40 -13.91
N ILE A 380 -19.42 -5.47 -13.37
CA ILE A 380 -20.16 -6.59 -12.79
C ILE A 380 -20.08 -6.43 -11.28
N MET A 381 -21.24 -6.27 -10.66
CA MET A 381 -21.40 -6.25 -9.22
C MET A 381 -21.75 -7.66 -8.74
N LEU A 382 -21.02 -8.14 -7.74
CA LEU A 382 -21.29 -9.40 -7.04
C LEU A 382 -21.60 -9.11 -5.59
N LEU A 383 -22.67 -9.72 -5.08
CA LEU A 383 -22.96 -9.83 -3.66
C LEU A 383 -22.58 -11.24 -3.22
N ARG A 384 -21.74 -11.37 -2.19
CA ARG A 384 -21.26 -12.66 -1.68
C ARG A 384 -21.60 -12.84 -0.20
N ASP A 385 -22.05 -14.03 0.15
CA ASP A 385 -22.25 -14.42 1.54
C ASP A 385 -20.92 -14.65 2.27
N LYS A 386 -20.98 -14.89 3.58
CA LYS A 386 -19.82 -15.21 4.43
C LYS A 386 -18.99 -16.43 4.00
N ASN A 387 -19.56 -17.31 3.19
CA ASN A 387 -18.89 -18.49 2.62
C ASN A 387 -18.34 -18.20 1.21
N TYR A 388 -18.31 -16.92 0.81
CA TYR A 388 -17.85 -16.43 -0.48
C TYR A 388 -18.73 -16.89 -1.67
N LYS A 389 -19.94 -17.39 -1.42
CA LYS A 389 -20.91 -17.79 -2.45
C LYS A 389 -21.60 -16.54 -3.00
N VAL A 390 -21.68 -16.46 -4.33
CA VAL A 390 -22.44 -15.39 -5.00
C VAL A 390 -23.94 -15.54 -4.69
N ILE A 391 -24.51 -14.54 -4.03
CA ILE A 391 -25.94 -14.38 -3.78
C ILE A 391 -26.58 -13.70 -4.99
N THR A 392 -26.00 -12.57 -5.40
CA THR A 392 -26.53 -11.72 -6.47
C THR A 392 -25.41 -11.33 -7.43
N LYS A 393 -25.73 -11.30 -8.72
CA LYS A 393 -24.86 -10.79 -9.77
C LYS A 393 -25.64 -9.82 -10.65
N LYS A 394 -25.13 -8.61 -10.83
CA LYS A 394 -25.78 -7.55 -11.62
C LYS A 394 -24.77 -6.82 -12.49
N GLU A 395 -25.17 -6.45 -13.70
CA GLU A 395 -24.41 -5.50 -14.51
C GLU A 395 -24.76 -4.08 -14.07
N VAL A 396 -23.74 -3.26 -13.85
CA VAL A 396 -23.87 -1.87 -13.44
C VAL A 396 -23.27 -0.99 -14.52
N SER A 397 -24.13 -0.16 -15.10
CA SER A 397 -23.79 0.83 -16.13
C SER A 397 -24.44 2.21 -15.88
N ASP A 398 -25.43 2.28 -14.98
CA ASP A 398 -25.95 3.53 -14.42
C ASP A 398 -25.27 3.79 -13.06
N PHE A 399 -24.77 5.01 -12.89
CA PHE A 399 -24.01 5.47 -11.73
C PHE A 399 -24.77 6.52 -10.91
N ASN A 400 -26.10 6.47 -10.91
CA ASN A 400 -26.95 7.33 -10.10
C ASN A 400 -27.30 6.70 -8.76
N LEU A 401 -27.79 5.46 -8.76
CA LEU A 401 -28.19 4.73 -7.56
C LEU A 401 -28.17 3.22 -7.82
N ILE A 402 -27.67 2.44 -6.86
CA ILE A 402 -27.77 0.98 -6.88
C ILE A 402 -28.69 0.54 -5.74
N GLN A 403 -29.77 -0.16 -6.07
CA GLN A 403 -30.68 -0.78 -5.10
C GLN A 403 -30.55 -2.31 -5.17
N LEU A 404 -30.40 -2.96 -4.01
CA LEU A 404 -30.27 -4.43 -3.85
C LEU A 404 -31.12 -4.96 -2.71
#